data_AF-A0A1I7KYH2-F1
#
_entry.id   AF-A0A1I7KYH2-F1
#
_cell.length_a   1.000
_cell.length_b   1.000
_cell.length_c   1.000
_cell.angle_alpha   90.00
_cell.angle_beta   90.00
_cell.angle_gamma   90.00
#
_symmetry.space_group_name_H-M   'P 1'
#
loop_
_entity.id
_entity.type
_entity.pdbx_description
1 polymer ?
#
loop_
_entity_poly.entity_id
_entity_poly.type
_entity_poly.pdbx_seq_one_letter_code
_entity_poly.pdbx_strand_id
1 'polypeptide(L)' 'MTTSAQWQRTLDAVLELAEDIARISPDCADRAMQIVRLIRACDPPVHRSGAEDLDANDGLDEIEVGIGPLHRSKTSDVV' A
#
# COMPACT_ATOMS: atom_id res chain seq x y z
N MET A 1 -7.92 -2.24 0.80
CA MET A 1 -8.87 -1.33 0.13
C MET A 1 -8.46 0.10 0.45
N THR A 2 -8.18 0.96 -0.54
CA THR A 2 -7.96 2.41 -0.31
C THR A 2 -9.23 3.18 -0.63
N THR A 3 -9.92 3.66 0.40
CA THR A 3 -11.12 4.51 0.23
C THR A 3 -10.71 5.91 -0.22
N SER A 4 -11.62 6.70 -0.81
CA SER A 4 -11.32 8.09 -1.23
C SER A 4 -10.74 8.94 -0.08
N ALA A 5 -11.17 8.68 1.16
CA ALA A 5 -10.63 9.34 2.35
C ALA A 5 -9.21 8.87 2.72
N GLN A 6 -8.88 7.61 2.42
CA GLN A 6 -7.51 7.10 2.57
C GLN A 6 -6.59 7.64 1.49
N TRP A 7 -7.07 7.78 0.25
CA TRP A 7 -6.34 8.41 -0.84
C TRP A 7 -5.96 9.86 -0.51
N GLN A 8 -6.91 10.66 0.00
CA GLN A 8 -6.62 12.03 0.40
C GLN A 8 -5.58 12.08 1.54
N ARG A 9 -5.70 11.22 2.55
CA ARG A 9 -4.69 11.09 3.61
C ARG A 9 -3.31 10.71 3.08
N THR A 10 -3.24 9.86 2.07
CA THR A 10 -1.97 9.52 1.41
C THR A 10 -1.39 10.72 0.67
N LEU A 11 -2.21 11.48 -0.05
CA LEU A 11 -1.77 12.71 -0.73
C LEU A 11 -1.25 13.75 0.27
N ASP A 12 -1.92 13.93 1.40
CA ASP A 12 -1.52 14.88 2.44
C ASP A 12 -0.18 14.48 3.07
N ALA A 13 0.00 13.18 3.39
CA ALA A 13 1.25 12.65 3.92
C ALA A 13 2.42 12.79 2.91
N VAL A 14 2.16 12.57 1.62
CA VAL A 14 3.17 12.76 0.57
C VAL A 14 3.57 14.23 0.43
N LEU A 15 2.61 15.16 0.57
CA LEU A 15 2.90 16.58 0.53
C LEU A 15 3.78 17.01 1.72
N GLU A 16 3.45 16.55 2.92
CA GLU A 16 4.24 16.82 4.13
C GLU A 16 5.70 16.34 3.97
N LEU A 17 5.89 15.10 3.47
CA LEU A 17 7.21 14.57 3.17
C LEU A 17 7.97 15.41 2.12
N ALA A 18 7.27 15.89 1.10
CA ALA A 18 7.90 16.72 0.07
C ALA A 18 8.36 18.08 0.64
N GLU A 19 7.59 18.68 1.54
CA GLU A 19 7.94 19.92 2.24
C GLU A 19 9.13 19.72 3.18
N ASP A 20 9.18 18.61 3.91
CA ASP A 20 10.32 18.26 4.76
C ASP A 20 11.59 18.02 3.95
N ILE A 21 11.49 17.34 2.80
CA ILE A 21 12.61 17.18 1.86
C ILE A 21 13.10 18.55 1.38
N ALA A 22 12.19 19.45 1.00
CA ALA A 22 12.56 20.79 0.54
C ALA A 22 13.24 21.64 1.64
N ARG A 23 12.85 21.44 2.90
CA ARG A 23 13.48 22.09 4.06
C ARG A 23 14.89 21.58 4.32
N ILE A 24 15.10 20.26 4.21
CA ILE A 24 16.40 19.63 4.47
C ILE A 24 17.36 19.81 3.29
N SER A 25 16.85 19.70 2.06
CA SER A 25 17.61 19.79 0.82
C SER A 25 16.85 20.63 -0.22
N PRO A 26 17.16 21.93 -0.33
CA PRO A 26 16.53 22.82 -1.31
C PRO A 26 16.72 22.35 -2.75
N ASP A 27 17.86 21.71 -3.05
CA ASP A 27 18.18 21.16 -4.38
C ASP A 27 17.22 20.04 -4.81
N CYS A 28 16.58 19.37 -3.83
CA CYS A 28 15.61 18.31 -4.07
C CYS A 28 14.16 18.81 -4.13
N ALA A 29 13.88 20.06 -3.75
CA ALA A 29 12.53 20.60 -3.60
C ALA A 29 11.71 20.48 -4.90
N ASP A 30 12.29 20.84 -6.04
CA ASP A 30 11.61 20.76 -7.33
C ASP A 30 11.23 19.33 -7.70
N ARG A 31 12.12 18.36 -7.44
CA ARG A 31 11.84 16.94 -7.71
C ARG A 31 10.77 16.39 -6.77
N ALA A 32 10.80 16.77 -5.49
CA ALA A 32 9.78 16.39 -4.52
C ALA A 32 8.40 16.93 -4.94
N MET A 33 8.32 18.18 -5.38
CA MET A 33 7.07 18.77 -5.88
C MET A 33 6.60 18.16 -7.20
N GLN A 34 7.51 17.70 -8.07
CA GLN A 34 7.13 16.91 -9.26
C GLN A 34 6.46 15.60 -8.88
N ILE A 35 6.94 14.90 -7.85
CA ILE A 35 6.32 13.65 -7.35
C ILE A 35 4.89 13.92 -6.86
N VAL A 36 4.66 14.99 -6.10
CA VAL A 36 3.31 15.39 -5.64
C VAL A 36 2.38 15.61 -6.83
N ARG A 37 2.84 16.32 -7.87
CA ARG A 37 2.04 16.58 -9.08
C ARG A 37 1.71 15.29 -9.83
N LEU A 38 2.66 14.38 -9.95
CA LEU A 38 2.44 13.08 -10.60
C LEU A 38 1.37 12.27 -9.87
N ILE A 39 1.44 12.18 -8.54
CA ILE A 39 0.47 11.41 -7.76
C ILE A 39 -0.93 12.05 -7.83
N ARG A 40 -1.02 13.39 -7.84
CA ARG A 40 -2.30 14.09 -8.04
C ARG A 40 -2.90 13.89 -9.44
N ALA A 41 -2.06 13.64 -10.44
CA ALA A 41 -2.49 13.33 -11.80
C ALA A 41 -2.91 11.86 -11.96
N CYS A 42 -2.53 10.98 -11.02
CA CYS A 42 -3.04 9.61 -10.97
C CYS A 42 -4.48 9.63 -10.41
N ASP A 43 -5.38 8.95 -11.12
CA ASP A 43 -6.76 8.81 -10.65
C ASP A 43 -6.80 8.02 -9.32
N PRO A 44 -7.66 8.44 -8.35
CA PRO A 44 -7.90 7.64 -7.16
C PRO A 44 -8.44 6.27 -7.58
N PRO A 45 -8.06 5.19 -6.88
CA PRO A 45 -8.46 3.84 -7.26
C PRO A 45 -9.99 3.74 -7.34
N VAL A 46 -10.48 3.30 -8.50
CA VAL A 46 -11.90 3.08 -8.79
C VAL A 46 -12.48 2.19 -7.68
N HIS A 47 -13.44 2.75 -6.94
CA HIS A 47 -14.17 2.01 -5.93
C HIS A 47 -14.94 0.91 -6.65
N ARG A 48 -14.39 -0.31 -6.70
CA ARG A 48 -15.17 -1.49 -7.06
C ARG A 48 -16.16 -1.77 -5.93
N SER A 49 -17.23 -1.00 -5.92
CA SER A 49 -18.46 -1.34 -5.21
C SER A 49 -19.10 -2.51 -5.94
N GLY A 50 -18.76 -3.74 -5.56
CA GLY A 50 -19.43 -4.91 -6.10
C GLY A 50 -18.63 -6.20 -5.93
N ALA A 51 -19.25 -7.13 -5.21
CA ALA A 51 -18.85 -8.52 -4.94
C ALA A 51 -17.87 -8.71 -3.77
N GLU A 52 -18.44 -9.17 -2.65
CA GLU A 52 -18.03 -10.35 -1.86
C GLU A 52 -16.53 -10.44 -1.50
N ASP A 53 -16.11 -10.59 -0.25
CA ASP A 53 -16.58 -11.59 0.69
C ASP A 53 -16.02 -11.29 2.10
N LEU A 54 -16.61 -11.97 3.05
CA LEU A 54 -16.46 -11.93 4.50
C LEU A 54 -15.04 -12.23 5.00
N ASP A 55 -14.81 -11.83 6.26
CA ASP A 55 -13.82 -12.37 7.21
C ASP A 55 -12.56 -11.53 7.48
N ALA A 56 -12.59 -10.82 8.61
CA ALA A 56 -11.59 -10.93 9.67
C ALA A 56 -11.99 -9.99 10.81
N ASN A 57 -12.88 -10.53 11.65
CA ASN A 57 -13.04 -10.10 13.02
C ASN A 57 -11.73 -10.37 13.79
N ASP A 58 -11.53 -9.57 14.84
CA ASP A 58 -10.85 -9.95 16.08
C ASP A 58 -9.33 -9.82 16.21
N GLY A 59 -8.94 -9.31 17.39
CA GLY A 59 -7.77 -9.80 18.11
C GLY A 59 -6.40 -9.33 17.63
N LEU A 60 -6.02 -8.13 18.07
CA LEU A 60 -4.62 -7.87 18.40
C LEU A 60 -4.24 -8.76 19.60
N ASP A 61 -3.82 -10.01 19.37
CA ASP A 61 -3.05 -10.77 20.37
C ASP A 61 -2.22 -11.89 19.70
N GLU A 62 -0.97 -11.97 20.14
CA GLU A 62 0.05 -13.01 19.93
C GLU A 62 0.79 -13.11 18.57
N ILE A 63 2.04 -12.66 18.64
CA ILE A 63 3.16 -13.04 17.79
C ILE A 63 3.41 -14.55 17.97
N GLU A 64 3.12 -15.36 16.95
CA GLU A 64 3.66 -16.71 16.83
C GLU A 64 4.22 -16.94 15.42
N VAL A 65 5.53 -17.15 15.35
CA VAL A 65 6.29 -17.50 14.15
C VAL A 65 5.95 -18.96 13.79
N GLY A 66 4.90 -19.16 13.00
CA GLY A 66 4.45 -20.46 12.52
C GLY A 66 4.68 -20.62 11.02
N ILE A 67 5.64 -21.46 10.65
CA ILE A 67 5.96 -21.86 9.27
C ILE A 67 4.73 -22.58 8.67
N GLY A 68 4.08 -21.96 7.68
CA GLY A 68 2.94 -22.54 6.95
C GLY A 68 3.34 -23.73 6.06
N PRO A 69 2.41 -24.65 5.74
CA PRO A 69 2.74 -25.96 5.19
C PRO A 69 3.31 -25.85 3.77
N LEU A 70 4.53 -26.37 3.60
CA LEU A 70 5.20 -26.50 2.32
C LEU A 70 4.39 -27.48 1.44
N HIS A 71 3.61 -26.96 0.50
CA HIS A 71 2.93 -27.74 -0.53
C HIS A 71 3.97 -28.42 -1.44
N ARG A 72 4.43 -29.60 -1.03
CA ARG A 72 5.24 -30.50 -1.85
C ARG A 72 4.30 -31.26 -2.79
N SER A 73 4.08 -30.71 -3.99
CA SER A 73 3.47 -31.46 -5.08
C SER A 73 4.30 -32.71 -5.37
N LYS A 74 3.72 -33.86 -5.04
CA LYS A 74 4.24 -35.20 -5.28
C LYS A 74 4.23 -35.46 -6.79
N THR A 75 5.37 -35.36 -7.46
CA THR A 75 5.54 -35.98 -8.78
C THR A 75 5.65 -37.48 -8.53
N SER A 76 4.58 -38.21 -8.84
CA SER A 76 4.60 -39.67 -8.88
C SER A 76 5.53 -40.13 -10.00
N ASP A 77 6.49 -40.95 -9.62
CA ASP A 77 7.35 -41.75 -10.48
C ASP A 77 6.52 -42.80 -11.23
N VAL A 78 6.63 -42.84 -12.57
CA VAL A 78 6.17 -43.97 -13.41
C VAL A 78 7.09 -44.10 -14.64
N VAL A 79 7.89 -45.17 -14.60
CA VAL A 79 8.62 -45.94 -15.65
C VAL A 79 9.98 -45.42 -16.13
#